data_AF-A0A2K1L8K8-F1
#
_entry.id   AF-A0A2K1L8K8-F1
#
_cell.length_a   1.000
_cell.length_b   1.000
_cell.length_c   1.000
_cell.angle_alpha   90.00
_cell.angle_beta   90.00
_cell.angle_gamma   90.00
#
_symmetry.space_group_name_H-M   'P 1'
#
loop_
_entity.id
_entity.type
_entity.pdbx_description
1 polymer ?
#
loop_
_entity_poly.entity_id
_entity_poly.type
_entity_poly.pdbx_seq_one_letter_code
_entity_poly.pdbx_strand_id
1 'polypeptide(L)'
;MSFTDHKIFLEQFPLIASPRALTLLMLQITSYKNTLRICEQKREESSTFTAFAPIFTAMAMAMADAHLRSSTSCVPSHCPALVPALATLTSLRKCAFHKPSFPSLVFQSYCLGWASGRGKTAASAVPVTTSGSSIDIKKCNEQARDARLQHLEAQALETLQKTVENFEKPAFPCALIAGDVVILDLLHRIGAFSDNKVKIIFIDTFHLFPETYKFLSEVEERYGFKAHVFHAADVNNKEAYDAKFGSDLFITDIEEYDRICKVEPFSRALKTLEVDAMINGRRRDHGAERAHLEVFEEGKMVKVQPLAYWEFRDCWDYLTKYSLPYHPLHDQGFPSIGDVQSTIPVPREKWFEYAGERSGRFQGLTNPDGSAKTECGIHVGGRT
;
A
#
# COMPACT_ATOMS: atom_id res chain seq x y z
N MET A 1 -43.33 -31.79 14.83
CA MET A 1 -43.26 -32.79 13.75
C MET A 1 -41.82 -33.28 13.71
N SER A 2 -41.59 -34.55 14.05
CA SER A 2 -40.27 -35.18 14.22
C SER A 2 -39.75 -35.81 12.90
N PHE A 3 -38.60 -36.51 13.01
CA PHE A 3 -37.87 -37.33 12.02
C PHE A 3 -36.84 -36.54 11.19
N THR A 4 -35.55 -36.62 11.57
CA THR A 4 -34.51 -37.55 11.05
C THR A 4 -34.17 -37.32 9.59
N ASP A 5 -32.93 -36.90 9.32
CA ASP A 5 -32.01 -37.56 8.39
C ASP A 5 -30.68 -36.79 8.35
N HIS A 6 -29.94 -36.87 9.45
CA HIS A 6 -28.50 -36.61 9.47
C HIS A 6 -27.78 -37.96 9.47
N LYS A 7 -27.57 -38.55 8.30
CA LYS A 7 -26.53 -39.56 8.01
C LYS A 7 -26.65 -39.92 6.53
N ILE A 8 -25.58 -39.60 5.80
CA ILE A 8 -25.13 -40.09 4.48
C ILE A 8 -24.57 -38.86 3.75
N PHE A 9 -23.33 -38.48 4.10
CA PHE A 9 -22.40 -37.78 3.20
C PHE A 9 -20.98 -37.67 3.80
N LEU A 10 -20.55 -38.67 4.59
CA LEU A 10 -19.24 -38.66 5.27
C LEU A 10 -18.50 -40.00 5.15
N GLU A 11 -18.68 -40.73 4.06
CA GLU A 11 -17.84 -41.88 3.73
C GLU A 11 -17.55 -41.93 2.23
N GLN A 12 -16.67 -41.03 1.78
CA GLN A 12 -15.80 -41.16 0.61
C GLN A 12 -14.95 -39.87 0.59
N PHE A 13 -13.63 -40.00 0.38
CA PHE A 13 -12.59 -38.95 0.41
C PHE A 13 -11.93 -38.66 1.77
N PRO A 14 -10.77 -39.29 2.07
CA PRO A 14 -9.84 -38.78 3.08
C PRO A 14 -8.82 -37.87 2.38
N LEU A 15 -9.00 -36.54 2.42
CA LEU A 15 -7.93 -35.59 2.08
C LEU A 15 -8.12 -34.27 2.86
N ILE A 16 -7.34 -34.19 3.94
CA ILE A 16 -6.88 -33.05 4.75
C ILE A 16 -7.33 -31.66 4.25
N ALA A 17 -8.43 -31.14 4.80
CA ALA A 17 -8.71 -29.71 4.88
C ALA A 17 -8.62 -29.31 6.35
N SER A 18 -7.75 -28.34 6.69
CA SER A 18 -7.60 -27.94 8.10
C SER A 18 -8.92 -27.38 8.64
N PRO A 19 -9.25 -27.59 9.93
CA PRO A 19 -10.48 -27.07 10.55
C PRO A 19 -10.69 -25.57 10.32
N ARG A 20 -9.60 -24.79 10.21
CA ARG A 20 -9.61 -23.35 9.93
C ARG A 20 -10.19 -22.99 8.56
N ALA A 21 -9.93 -23.79 7.52
CA ALA A 21 -10.43 -23.52 6.18
C ALA A 21 -11.96 -23.72 6.08
N LEU A 22 -12.48 -24.72 6.79
CA LEU A 22 -13.92 -24.96 6.88
C LEU A 22 -14.64 -23.84 7.65
N THR A 23 -14.03 -23.32 8.72
CA THR A 23 -14.56 -22.20 9.50
C THR A 23 -14.59 -20.91 8.67
N LEU A 24 -13.52 -20.61 7.90
CA LEU A 24 -13.46 -19.44 7.03
C LEU A 24 -14.53 -19.46 5.93
N LEU A 25 -14.74 -20.61 5.31
CA LEU A 25 -15.77 -20.77 4.28
C LEU A 25 -17.19 -20.58 4.86
N MET A 26 -17.45 -21.11 6.06
CA MET A 26 -18.75 -20.94 6.73
C MET A 26 -18.99 -19.49 7.17
N LEU A 27 -17.95 -18.76 7.60
CA LEU A 27 -18.04 -17.33 7.93
C LEU A 27 -18.30 -16.47 6.69
N GLN A 28 -17.67 -16.77 5.55
CA GLN A 28 -17.91 -16.07 4.29
C GLN A 28 -19.34 -16.33 3.76
N ILE A 29 -19.84 -17.56 3.86
CA ILE A 29 -21.22 -17.89 3.48
C ILE A 29 -22.23 -17.16 4.39
N THR A 30 -21.95 -17.06 5.69
CA THR A 30 -22.81 -16.35 6.64
C THR A 30 -22.80 -14.84 6.39
N SER A 31 -21.63 -14.26 6.11
CA SER A 31 -21.49 -12.86 5.71
C SER A 31 -22.28 -12.56 4.43
N TYR A 32 -22.19 -13.44 3.43
CA TYR A 32 -22.90 -13.29 2.17
C TYR A 32 -24.43 -13.34 2.35
N LYS A 33 -24.93 -14.27 3.18
CA LYS A 33 -26.36 -14.36 3.52
C LYS A 33 -26.88 -13.13 4.27
N ASN A 34 -26.07 -12.54 5.15
CA ASN A 34 -26.43 -11.30 5.86
C ASN A 34 -26.47 -10.10 4.90
N THR A 35 -25.51 -10.00 3.97
CA THR A 35 -25.52 -8.95 2.94
C THR A 35 -26.74 -9.04 2.03
N LEU A 36 -27.13 -10.26 1.62
CA LEU A 36 -28.34 -10.47 0.81
C LEU A 36 -29.61 -10.09 1.58
N ARG A 37 -29.73 -10.43 2.87
CA ARG A 37 -30.85 -10.01 3.72
C ARG A 37 -30.96 -8.49 3.86
N ILE A 38 -29.84 -7.79 4.03
CA ILE A 38 -29.80 -6.33 4.12
C ILE A 38 -30.21 -5.69 2.78
N CYS A 39 -29.81 -6.27 1.66
CA CYS A 39 -30.23 -5.82 0.32
C CYS A 39 -31.72 -6.08 0.06
N GLU A 40 -32.29 -7.18 0.55
CA GLU A 40 -33.73 -7.48 0.46
C GLU A 40 -34.56 -6.54 1.34
N GLN A 41 -34.12 -6.25 2.57
CA GLN A 41 -34.79 -5.26 3.45
C GLN A 41 -34.82 -3.85 2.85
N LYS A 42 -33.75 -3.43 2.17
CA LYS A 42 -33.71 -2.11 1.51
C LYS A 42 -34.48 -2.04 0.19
N ARG A 43 -34.97 -3.18 -0.33
CA ARG A 43 -35.78 -3.26 -1.55
C ARG A 43 -37.22 -2.79 -1.33
N GLU A 44 -37.70 -2.79 -0.09
CA GLU A 44 -39.05 -2.36 0.26
C GLU A 44 -39.19 -0.83 0.46
N GLU A 45 -38.08 -0.09 0.55
CA GLU A 45 -38.11 1.33 0.96
C GLU A 45 -37.79 2.37 -0.15
N SER A 46 -37.58 1.98 -1.41
CA SER A 46 -37.24 2.99 -2.44
C SER A 46 -37.63 2.59 -3.87
N SER A 47 -38.48 3.40 -4.49
CA SER A 47 -38.95 3.27 -5.87
C SER A 47 -37.93 3.72 -6.93
N THR A 48 -36.67 3.99 -6.57
CA THR A 48 -35.65 4.51 -7.50
C THR A 48 -34.51 3.52 -7.84
N PHE A 49 -34.66 2.23 -7.55
CA PHE A 49 -33.56 1.24 -7.72
C PHE A 49 -33.63 0.35 -8.98
N THR A 50 -34.37 0.75 -10.01
CA THR A 50 -34.51 -0.03 -11.27
C THR A 50 -33.39 0.18 -12.29
N ALA A 51 -32.35 0.98 -11.99
CA ALA A 51 -31.26 1.27 -12.94
C ALA A 51 -29.94 0.50 -12.70
N PHE A 52 -29.75 -0.17 -11.55
CA PHE A 52 -28.44 -0.75 -11.17
C PHE A 52 -28.38 -2.30 -11.13
N ALA A 53 -29.51 -3.00 -11.30
CA ALA A 53 -29.55 -4.47 -11.30
C ALA A 53 -28.68 -5.19 -12.36
N PRO A 54 -28.51 -4.68 -13.61
CA PRO A 54 -27.68 -5.37 -14.60
C PRO A 54 -26.17 -5.25 -14.32
N ILE A 55 -25.73 -4.24 -13.57
CA ILE A 55 -24.31 -3.98 -13.28
C ILE A 55 -23.77 -4.97 -12.25
N PHE A 56 -24.54 -5.26 -11.20
CA PHE A 56 -24.15 -6.22 -10.16
C PHE A 56 -24.10 -7.67 -10.68
N THR A 57 -24.98 -8.02 -11.61
CA THR A 57 -25.01 -9.37 -12.21
C THR A 57 -23.80 -9.60 -13.13
N ALA A 58 -23.38 -8.59 -13.89
CA ALA A 58 -22.20 -8.66 -14.73
C ALA A 58 -20.90 -8.78 -13.92
N MET A 59 -20.83 -8.09 -12.77
CA MET A 59 -19.66 -8.13 -11.89
C MET A 59 -19.48 -9.50 -11.21
N ALA A 60 -20.57 -10.15 -10.82
CA ALA A 60 -20.54 -11.50 -10.25
C ALA A 60 -20.10 -12.57 -11.28
N MET A 61 -20.52 -12.44 -12.55
CA MET A 61 -20.10 -13.34 -13.62
C MET A 61 -18.63 -13.15 -14.00
N ALA A 62 -18.13 -11.91 -14.00
CA ALA A 62 -16.72 -11.60 -14.29
C ALA A 62 -15.78 -12.17 -13.21
N MET A 63 -16.18 -12.13 -11.94
CA MET A 63 -15.41 -12.71 -10.84
C MET A 63 -15.36 -14.25 -10.89
N ALA A 64 -16.45 -14.90 -11.32
CA ALA A 64 -16.48 -16.35 -11.50
C ALA A 64 -15.58 -16.81 -12.67
N ASP A 65 -15.55 -16.05 -13.78
CA ASP A 65 -14.73 -16.37 -14.95
C ASP A 65 -13.22 -16.11 -14.72
N ALA A 66 -12.88 -15.07 -13.94
CA ALA A 66 -11.51 -14.77 -13.55
C ALA A 66 -10.89 -15.89 -12.68
N HIS A 67 -11.68 -16.53 -11.81
CA HIS A 67 -11.19 -17.60 -10.95
C HIS A 67 -11.00 -18.93 -11.69
N LEU A 68 -11.77 -19.20 -12.75
CA LEU A 68 -11.62 -20.38 -13.60
C LEU A 68 -10.40 -20.28 -14.54
N ARG A 69 -10.00 -19.06 -14.92
CA ARG A 69 -8.84 -18.81 -15.81
C ARG A 69 -7.50 -18.81 -15.07
N SER A 70 -7.48 -18.55 -13.76
CA SER A 70 -6.26 -18.62 -12.94
C SER A 70 -5.80 -20.07 -12.64
N SER A 71 -6.62 -21.07 -12.95
CA SER A 71 -6.32 -22.50 -12.70
C SER A 71 -5.80 -23.29 -13.91
N THR A 72 -5.58 -22.66 -15.07
CA THR A 72 -5.11 -23.34 -16.28
C THR A 72 -3.80 -22.74 -16.80
N SER A 73 -2.69 -23.03 -16.13
CA SER A 73 -1.35 -22.77 -16.66
C SER A 73 -0.37 -23.87 -16.24
N CYS A 74 -0.53 -25.08 -16.79
CA CYS A 74 0.51 -26.11 -16.86
C CYS A 74 0.22 -27.02 -18.07
N VAL A 75 1.19 -27.19 -18.97
CA VAL A 75 1.21 -28.15 -20.10
C VAL A 75 2.55 -28.90 -20.01
N PRO A 76 2.74 -30.10 -20.61
CA PRO A 76 2.37 -31.39 -20.02
C PRO A 76 3.58 -32.36 -20.00
N SER A 77 3.80 -33.11 -18.93
CA SER A 77 4.59 -34.36 -19.05
C SER A 77 4.30 -35.35 -17.92
N HIS A 78 3.76 -36.49 -18.36
CA HIS A 78 3.81 -37.82 -17.73
C HIS A 78 3.15 -38.00 -16.34
N CYS A 79 1.87 -38.36 -16.34
CA CYS A 79 1.35 -39.37 -15.41
C CYS A 79 -0.03 -39.90 -15.88
N PRO A 80 -0.28 -41.22 -15.99
CA PRO A 80 -1.54 -41.77 -16.49
C PRO A 80 -2.50 -42.05 -15.32
N ALA A 81 -3.35 -41.09 -14.95
CA ALA A 81 -4.53 -41.33 -14.11
C ALA A 81 -5.40 -40.06 -14.03
N LEU A 82 -6.27 -39.83 -15.01
CA LEU A 82 -7.33 -38.80 -14.93
C LEU A 82 -8.46 -39.11 -15.93
N VAL A 83 -9.13 -40.22 -15.67
CA VAL A 83 -10.47 -40.56 -16.16
C VAL A 83 -11.11 -41.24 -14.94
N PRO A 84 -11.83 -40.55 -14.03
CA PRO A 84 -13.13 -39.90 -14.31
C PRO A 84 -13.49 -38.73 -13.33
N ALA A 85 -13.53 -37.48 -13.80
CA ALA A 85 -14.14 -36.37 -13.02
C ALA A 85 -14.80 -35.31 -13.93
N LEU A 86 -15.40 -35.78 -15.04
CA LEU A 86 -16.16 -34.94 -15.97
C LEU A 86 -17.61 -35.41 -16.16
N ALA A 87 -18.12 -36.25 -15.25
CA ALA A 87 -19.42 -36.92 -15.40
C ALA A 87 -20.52 -36.46 -14.42
N THR A 88 -20.27 -35.45 -13.57
CA THR A 88 -21.26 -34.98 -12.58
C THR A 88 -21.48 -33.46 -12.57
N LEU A 89 -21.39 -32.80 -13.73
CA LEU A 89 -21.84 -31.40 -13.92
C LEU A 89 -22.80 -31.20 -15.10
N THR A 90 -23.37 -32.28 -15.63
CA THR A 90 -24.40 -32.27 -16.68
C THR A 90 -25.85 -32.24 -16.15
N SER A 91 -26.08 -32.03 -14.85
CA SER A 91 -27.43 -32.07 -14.25
C SER A 91 -27.99 -30.73 -13.70
N LEU A 92 -27.33 -29.59 -13.90
CA LEU A 92 -27.89 -28.26 -13.52
C LEU A 92 -28.00 -27.26 -14.67
N ARG A 93 -28.12 -27.75 -15.91
CA ARG A 93 -28.48 -26.95 -17.10
C ARG A 93 -29.91 -27.18 -17.62
N LYS A 94 -30.78 -27.80 -16.82
CA LYS A 94 -32.20 -27.94 -17.16
C LYS A 94 -33.06 -27.36 -16.05
N CYS A 95 -33.28 -26.05 -16.11
CA CYS A 95 -34.55 -25.43 -15.73
C CYS A 95 -34.60 -23.99 -16.30
N ALA A 96 -35.47 -23.84 -17.31
CA ALA A 96 -36.20 -22.63 -17.69
C ALA A 96 -35.44 -21.36 -18.10
N PHE A 97 -35.34 -21.14 -19.42
CA PHE A 97 -35.87 -19.92 -20.02
C PHE A 97 -36.76 -20.30 -21.23
N HIS A 98 -38.06 -20.17 -21.04
CA HIS A 98 -39.07 -20.20 -22.11
C HIS A 98 -39.05 -18.85 -22.85
N LYS A 99 -38.92 -18.88 -24.18
CA LYS A 99 -39.32 -17.79 -25.09
C LYS A 99 -40.56 -18.29 -25.87
N PRO A 100 -41.58 -17.45 -26.09
CA PRO A 100 -42.76 -17.87 -26.82
C PRO A 100 -42.50 -17.97 -28.33
N SER A 101 -43.14 -18.98 -28.91
CA SER A 101 -43.15 -19.40 -30.31
C SER A 101 -44.28 -18.75 -31.10
N PHE A 102 -44.01 -18.36 -32.35
CA PHE A 102 -45.00 -18.43 -33.45
C PHE A 102 -44.32 -18.97 -34.73
N PRO A 103 -45.04 -19.73 -35.58
CA PRO A 103 -44.45 -20.83 -36.34
C PRO A 103 -44.04 -20.47 -37.77
N SER A 104 -43.05 -21.22 -38.25
CA SER A 104 -42.61 -21.31 -39.64
C SER A 104 -43.63 -22.00 -40.53
N LEU A 105 -43.92 -21.42 -41.70
CA LEU A 105 -44.49 -22.12 -42.84
C LEU A 105 -43.71 -21.77 -44.11
N VAL A 106 -43.24 -22.83 -44.75
CA VAL A 106 -42.48 -22.87 -46.01
C VAL A 106 -43.38 -22.47 -47.17
N PHE A 107 -42.94 -21.60 -48.08
CA PHE A 107 -43.40 -21.62 -49.48
C PHE A 107 -42.39 -20.97 -50.45
N GLN A 108 -41.71 -21.85 -51.18
CA GLN A 108 -41.41 -21.86 -52.62
C GLN A 108 -41.53 -20.56 -53.44
N SER A 109 -40.48 -20.29 -54.22
CA SER A 109 -40.37 -19.29 -55.28
C SER A 109 -41.60 -19.17 -56.19
N TYR A 110 -42.03 -17.93 -56.43
CA TYR A 110 -42.63 -17.51 -57.69
C TYR A 110 -42.07 -16.13 -58.08
N CYS A 111 -41.30 -16.10 -59.17
CA CYS A 111 -41.15 -14.90 -59.98
C CYS A 111 -42.50 -14.59 -60.63
N LEU A 112 -42.97 -13.35 -60.52
CA LEU A 112 -43.81 -12.66 -61.51
C LEU A 112 -43.76 -11.17 -61.19
N GLY A 113 -43.34 -10.37 -62.17
CA GLY A 113 -43.15 -8.94 -62.01
C GLY A 113 -44.46 -8.16 -61.91
N TRP A 114 -44.35 -6.90 -61.49
CA TRP A 114 -45.19 -5.82 -61.98
C TRP A 114 -44.49 -4.47 -61.76
N ALA A 115 -44.74 -3.58 -62.70
CA ALA A 115 -43.97 -2.38 -62.98
C ALA A 115 -44.47 -1.15 -62.24
N SER A 116 -43.60 -0.13 -62.27
CA SER A 116 -43.88 1.31 -62.26
C SER A 116 -44.19 2.00 -60.93
N GLY A 117 -43.32 2.97 -60.59
CA GLY A 117 -43.53 3.92 -59.50
C GLY A 117 -42.30 4.79 -59.28
N ARG A 118 -42.24 5.92 -59.99
CA ARG A 118 -41.18 6.94 -59.87
C ARG A 118 -41.09 7.48 -58.44
N GLY A 119 -39.87 7.58 -57.92
CA GLY A 119 -39.56 8.32 -56.70
C GLY A 119 -38.06 8.35 -56.44
N LYS A 120 -37.31 9.17 -57.20
CA LYS A 120 -35.93 9.50 -56.86
C LYS A 120 -35.94 10.46 -55.67
N THR A 121 -35.75 9.94 -54.47
CA THR A 121 -35.20 10.73 -53.36
C THR A 121 -33.89 10.07 -52.96
N ALA A 122 -32.79 10.60 -53.50
CA ALA A 122 -31.47 10.30 -52.99
C ALA A 122 -31.39 10.88 -51.57
N ALA A 123 -31.60 10.03 -50.56
CA ALA A 123 -31.20 10.36 -49.21
C ALA A 123 -29.67 10.48 -49.23
N SER A 124 -29.19 11.73 -49.23
CA SER A 124 -27.78 12.02 -48.97
C SER A 124 -27.47 11.48 -47.58
N ALA A 125 -26.74 10.37 -47.51
CA ALA A 125 -26.16 9.90 -46.28
C ALA A 125 -25.14 10.96 -45.86
N VAL A 126 -25.54 11.85 -44.94
CA VAL A 126 -24.60 12.69 -44.23
C VAL A 126 -23.65 11.73 -43.52
N PRO A 127 -22.34 11.75 -43.84
CA PRO A 127 -21.40 10.96 -43.08
C PRO A 127 -21.45 11.52 -41.66
N VAL A 128 -21.98 10.74 -40.72
CA VAL A 128 -21.74 10.95 -39.30
C VAL A 128 -20.24 10.77 -39.15
N THR A 129 -19.51 11.88 -39.21
CA THR A 129 -18.13 11.94 -38.78
C THR A 129 -18.19 11.71 -37.29
N THR A 130 -18.01 10.45 -36.89
CA THR A 130 -17.56 10.11 -35.56
C THR A 130 -16.19 10.76 -35.41
N SER A 131 -16.17 12.03 -35.03
CA SER A 131 -15.01 12.68 -34.44
C SER A 131 -14.78 12.02 -33.08
N GLY A 132 -14.28 10.78 -33.13
CA GLY A 132 -13.81 10.06 -31.98
C GLY A 132 -12.54 10.75 -31.51
N SER A 133 -12.69 11.83 -30.74
CA SER A 133 -11.64 12.27 -29.85
C SER A 133 -11.41 11.10 -28.89
N SER A 134 -10.42 10.27 -29.19
CA SER A 134 -9.99 9.22 -28.27
C SER A 134 -9.41 9.92 -27.05
N ILE A 135 -10.03 9.70 -25.90
CA ILE A 135 -9.52 10.19 -24.62
C ILE A 135 -8.06 9.74 -24.43
N ASP A 136 -7.18 10.66 -24.06
CA ASP A 136 -5.79 10.34 -23.72
C ASP A 136 -5.76 9.76 -22.30
N ILE A 137 -5.76 8.42 -22.23
CA ILE A 137 -5.78 7.68 -20.96
C ILE A 137 -4.57 8.01 -20.09
N LYS A 138 -3.39 8.23 -20.68
CA LYS A 138 -2.18 8.53 -19.89
C LYS A 138 -2.33 9.89 -19.23
N LYS A 139 -2.72 10.90 -20.01
CA LYS A 139 -2.95 12.25 -19.51
C LYS A 139 -4.02 12.30 -18.41
N CYS A 140 -5.12 11.55 -18.55
CA CYS A 140 -6.14 11.48 -17.51
C CYS A 140 -5.61 10.85 -16.20
N ASN A 141 -4.80 9.80 -16.29
CA ASN A 141 -4.17 9.18 -15.12
C ASN A 141 -3.14 10.13 -14.46
N GLU A 142 -2.35 10.84 -15.24
CA GLU A 142 -1.40 11.85 -14.75
C GLU A 142 -2.14 12.97 -13.99
N GLN A 143 -3.20 13.54 -14.58
CA GLN A 143 -4.02 14.57 -13.92
C GLN A 143 -4.64 14.09 -12.59
N ALA A 144 -5.06 12.83 -12.52
CA ALA A 144 -5.58 12.25 -11.28
C ALA A 144 -4.46 12.10 -10.21
N ARG A 145 -3.24 11.71 -10.61
CA ARG A 145 -2.08 11.66 -9.71
C ARG A 145 -1.65 13.05 -9.26
N ASP A 146 -1.69 14.04 -10.14
CA ASP A 146 -1.38 15.43 -9.81
C ASP A 146 -2.33 15.96 -8.73
N ALA A 147 -3.64 15.73 -8.89
CA ALA A 147 -4.65 16.10 -7.91
C ALA A 147 -4.48 15.33 -6.58
N ARG A 148 -4.12 14.04 -6.64
CA ARG A 148 -3.77 13.26 -5.45
C ARG A 148 -2.60 13.89 -4.70
N LEU A 149 -1.51 14.20 -5.40
CA LEU A 149 -0.32 14.77 -4.77
C LEU A 149 -0.60 16.15 -4.18
N GLN A 150 -1.39 16.99 -4.85
CA GLN A 150 -1.85 18.28 -4.31
C GLN A 150 -2.60 18.11 -2.99
N HIS A 151 -3.51 17.14 -2.90
CA HIS A 151 -4.24 16.84 -1.67
C HIS A 151 -3.29 16.38 -0.55
N LEU A 152 -2.38 15.46 -0.87
CA LEU A 152 -1.40 14.92 0.07
C LEU A 152 -0.45 16.00 0.60
N GLU A 153 0.00 16.92 -0.27
CA GLU A 153 0.80 18.10 0.11
C GLU A 153 0.04 19.02 1.05
N ALA A 154 -1.22 19.37 0.72
CA ALA A 154 -2.04 20.23 1.57
C ALA A 154 -2.23 19.61 2.96
N GLN A 155 -2.56 18.31 3.03
CA GLN A 155 -2.70 17.60 4.30
C GLN A 155 -1.41 17.64 5.13
N ALA A 156 -0.26 17.38 4.51
CA ALA A 156 1.03 17.38 5.20
C ALA A 156 1.42 18.78 5.70
N LEU A 157 1.24 19.81 4.87
CA LEU A 157 1.50 21.20 5.23
C LEU A 157 0.58 21.67 6.36
N GLU A 158 -0.72 21.38 6.30
CA GLU A 158 -1.68 21.71 7.37
C GLU A 158 -1.33 20.99 8.67
N THR A 159 -0.89 19.73 8.60
CA THR A 159 -0.45 18.95 9.76
C THR A 159 0.78 19.59 10.42
N LEU A 160 1.78 19.95 9.62
CA LEU A 160 2.99 20.61 10.11
C LEU A 160 2.71 22.02 10.64
N GLN A 161 1.83 22.78 9.96
CA GLN A 161 1.42 24.12 10.40
C GLN A 161 0.74 24.07 11.77
N LYS A 162 -0.22 23.16 11.96
CA LYS A 162 -0.84 22.95 13.28
C LYS A 162 0.18 22.54 14.32
N THR A 163 1.20 21.76 13.93
CA THR A 163 2.25 21.34 14.85
C THR A 163 3.06 22.54 15.35
N VAL A 164 3.52 23.43 14.45
CA VAL A 164 4.30 24.60 14.86
C VAL A 164 3.46 25.63 15.63
N GLU A 165 2.15 25.69 15.40
CA GLU A 165 1.25 26.60 16.13
C GLU A 165 0.91 26.11 17.55
N ASN A 166 0.83 24.81 17.78
CA ASN A 166 0.29 24.24 19.03
C ASN A 166 1.36 23.63 19.95
N PHE A 167 2.60 23.47 19.49
CA PHE A 167 3.69 22.91 20.28
C PHE A 167 4.85 23.89 20.39
N GLU A 168 5.48 23.92 21.56
CA GLU A 168 6.56 24.86 21.87
C GLU A 168 7.89 24.36 21.34
N LYS A 169 8.16 23.05 21.45
CA LYS A 169 9.45 22.43 21.14
C LYS A 169 9.34 21.24 20.19
N PRO A 170 8.74 21.42 18.99
CA PRO A 170 8.67 20.36 18.01
C PRO A 170 10.07 20.00 17.49
N ALA A 171 10.30 18.70 17.27
CA ALA A 171 11.52 18.20 16.67
C ALA A 171 11.24 17.10 15.64
N PHE A 172 12.12 17.00 14.66
CA PHE A 172 12.08 15.98 13.62
C PHE A 172 13.37 15.15 13.63
N PRO A 173 13.33 13.89 14.11
CA PRO A 173 14.39 12.93 13.91
C PRO A 173 14.47 12.51 12.45
N CYS A 174 15.60 12.80 11.81
CA CYS A 174 15.79 12.65 10.37
C CYS A 174 16.92 11.67 10.08
N ALA A 175 16.62 10.64 9.29
CA ALA A 175 17.59 9.66 8.78
C ALA A 175 17.93 9.87 7.30
N LEU A 176 17.41 10.96 6.69
CA LEU A 176 17.68 11.38 5.31
C LEU A 176 17.22 10.40 4.22
N ILE A 177 16.29 9.49 4.53
CA ILE A 177 15.59 8.67 3.53
C ILE A 177 14.57 9.52 2.75
N ALA A 178 14.09 9.03 1.59
CA ALA A 178 13.24 9.81 0.68
C ALA A 178 12.06 10.55 1.36
N GLY A 179 11.30 9.88 2.23
CA GLY A 179 10.19 10.52 2.96
C GLY A 179 10.67 11.61 3.94
N ASP A 180 11.85 11.44 4.54
CA ASP A 180 12.40 12.44 5.45
C ASP A 180 12.84 13.70 4.72
N VAL A 181 13.39 13.56 3.51
CA VAL A 181 13.73 14.71 2.64
C VAL A 181 12.49 15.50 2.26
N VAL A 182 11.36 14.81 1.98
CA VAL A 182 10.07 15.48 1.74
C VAL A 182 9.66 16.30 2.97
N ILE A 183 9.77 15.74 4.18
CA ILE A 183 9.43 16.47 5.42
C ILE A 183 10.34 17.70 5.61
N LEU A 184 11.64 17.59 5.36
CA LEU A 184 12.56 18.74 5.43
C LEU A 184 12.14 19.88 4.49
N ASP A 185 11.79 19.54 3.24
CA ASP A 185 11.34 20.54 2.27
C ASP A 185 10.00 21.17 2.67
N LEU A 186 9.04 20.37 3.16
CA LEU A 186 7.75 20.88 3.64
C LEU A 186 7.93 21.80 4.86
N LEU A 187 8.83 21.46 5.79
CA LEU A 187 9.20 22.32 6.93
C LEU A 187 9.83 23.64 6.48
N HIS A 188 10.71 23.58 5.48
CA HIS A 188 11.30 24.79 4.87
C HIS A 188 10.21 25.68 4.23
N ARG A 189 9.27 25.08 3.49
CA ARG A 189 8.17 25.82 2.83
C ARG A 189 7.25 26.56 3.80
N ILE A 190 7.05 26.05 5.02
CA ILE A 190 6.28 26.75 6.08
C ILE A 190 7.17 27.66 6.95
N GLY A 191 8.45 27.81 6.61
CA GLY A 191 9.38 28.71 7.31
C GLY A 191 9.88 28.19 8.66
N ALA A 192 9.71 26.91 8.98
CA ALA A 192 9.96 26.34 10.32
C ALA A 192 11.42 26.37 10.80
N PHE A 193 12.37 26.69 9.90
CA PHE A 193 13.79 26.84 10.22
C PHE A 193 14.21 28.29 10.48
N SER A 194 13.39 29.28 10.09
CA SER A 194 13.79 30.71 10.11
C SER A 194 14.15 31.22 11.51
N ASP A 195 13.48 30.70 12.52
CA ASP A 195 13.64 31.02 13.94
C ASP A 195 14.00 29.78 14.78
N ASN A 196 14.42 28.68 14.12
CA ASN A 196 14.65 27.38 14.73
C ASN A 196 13.44 26.82 15.51
N LYS A 197 12.21 27.13 15.08
CA LYS A 197 10.97 26.60 15.68
C LYS A 197 10.97 25.07 15.70
N VAL A 198 11.33 24.43 14.60
CA VAL A 198 11.49 22.96 14.52
C VAL A 198 12.96 22.59 14.50
N LYS A 199 13.38 21.73 15.44
CA LYS A 199 14.75 21.22 15.51
C LYS A 199 14.89 19.92 14.74
N ILE A 200 15.99 19.77 14.01
CA ILE A 200 16.34 18.49 13.37
C ILE A 200 17.23 17.68 14.29
N ILE A 201 16.87 16.44 14.57
CA ILE A 201 17.67 15.49 15.34
C ILE A 201 18.29 14.49 14.37
N PHE A 202 19.59 14.27 14.47
CA PHE A 202 20.30 13.25 13.70
C PHE A 202 20.99 12.29 14.66
N ILE A 203 20.71 10.99 14.53
CA ILE A 203 21.33 9.96 15.36
C ILE A 203 22.51 9.37 14.58
N ASP A 204 23.71 9.77 14.96
CA ASP A 204 24.95 9.20 14.44
C ASP A 204 25.26 7.90 15.18
N THR A 205 25.05 6.77 14.49
CA THR A 205 25.33 5.44 15.02
C THR A 205 26.81 5.08 14.96
N PHE A 206 27.65 5.92 14.35
CA PHE A 206 29.02 5.66 13.89
C PHE A 206 29.14 4.58 12.80
N HIS A 207 28.02 4.06 12.29
CA HIS A 207 27.98 2.97 11.32
C HIS A 207 27.18 3.34 10.06
N LEU A 208 26.84 4.62 9.88
CA LEU A 208 26.17 5.12 8.68
C LEU A 208 27.12 5.15 7.48
N PHE A 209 26.55 5.20 6.28
CA PHE A 209 27.33 5.36 5.05
C PHE A 209 28.03 6.73 5.03
N PRO A 210 29.26 6.83 4.48
CA PRO A 210 29.93 8.12 4.24
C PRO A 210 29.04 9.11 3.47
N GLU A 211 28.28 8.62 2.50
CA GLU A 211 27.32 9.39 1.72
C GLU A 211 26.22 10.03 2.57
N THR A 212 25.83 9.40 3.70
CA THR A 212 24.80 9.94 4.61
C THR A 212 25.28 11.22 5.30
N TYR A 213 26.53 11.26 5.77
CA TYR A 213 27.10 12.47 6.39
C TYR A 213 27.32 13.60 5.38
N LYS A 214 27.75 13.25 4.16
CA LYS A 214 27.87 14.21 3.08
C LYS A 214 26.51 14.82 2.73
N PHE A 215 25.49 13.97 2.57
CA PHE A 215 24.14 14.42 2.26
C PHE A 215 23.51 15.23 3.41
N LEU A 216 23.81 14.90 4.67
CA LEU A 216 23.42 15.73 5.83
C LEU A 216 23.93 17.17 5.67
N SER A 217 25.21 17.33 5.34
CA SER A 217 25.84 18.64 5.17
C SER A 217 25.17 19.43 4.04
N GLU A 218 24.85 18.76 2.93
CA GLU A 218 24.16 19.37 1.77
C GLU A 218 22.75 19.85 2.12
N VAL A 219 21.98 19.07 2.89
CA VAL A 219 20.61 19.49 3.30
C VAL A 219 20.61 20.55 4.38
N GLU A 220 21.58 20.54 5.31
CA GLU A 220 21.78 21.60 6.30
C GLU A 220 22.03 22.94 5.62
N GLU A 221 22.93 22.97 4.63
CA GLU A 221 23.22 24.16 3.84
C GLU A 221 22.00 24.61 3.02
N ARG A 222 21.34 23.69 2.33
CA ARG A 222 20.18 23.98 1.49
C ARG A 222 19.02 24.63 2.27
N TYR A 223 18.70 24.08 3.44
CA TYR A 223 17.51 24.49 4.19
C TYR A 223 17.81 25.47 5.33
N GLY A 224 19.08 25.75 5.61
CA GLY A 224 19.50 26.76 6.58
C GLY A 224 19.32 26.32 8.03
N PHE A 225 19.60 25.05 8.35
CA PHE A 225 19.57 24.54 9.73
C PHE A 225 20.89 23.85 10.10
N LYS A 226 21.07 23.58 11.40
CA LYS A 226 22.11 22.68 11.91
C LYS A 226 21.46 21.57 12.72
N ALA A 227 21.74 20.32 12.38
CA ALA A 227 21.20 19.17 13.06
C ALA A 227 21.79 19.07 14.47
N HIS A 228 20.94 18.72 15.43
CA HIS A 228 21.38 18.27 16.74
C HIS A 228 21.80 16.81 16.63
N VAL A 229 23.11 16.59 16.51
CA VAL A 229 23.69 15.26 16.39
C VAL A 229 23.82 14.62 17.77
N PHE A 230 23.26 13.43 17.94
CA PHE A 230 23.45 12.59 19.12
C PHE A 230 24.04 11.25 18.69
N HIS A 231 24.95 10.73 19.51
CA HIS A 231 25.64 9.46 19.30
C HIS A 231 25.77 8.72 20.63
N ALA A 232 26.38 7.52 20.61
CA ALA A 232 26.62 6.70 21.79
C ALA A 232 27.30 7.50 22.93
N ALA A 233 26.86 7.25 24.17
CA ALA A 233 27.30 7.99 25.34
C ALA A 233 28.79 7.80 25.66
N ASP A 234 29.45 8.91 26.01
CA ASP A 234 30.88 9.02 26.35
C ASP A 234 31.83 8.46 25.27
N VAL A 235 31.43 8.58 24.00
CA VAL A 235 32.20 8.15 22.84
C VAL A 235 32.13 9.24 21.78
N ASN A 236 33.27 9.67 21.23
CA ASN A 236 33.31 10.82 20.31
C ASN A 236 33.36 10.44 18.83
N ASN A 237 33.71 9.19 18.51
CA ASN A 237 33.89 8.70 17.14
C ASN A 237 33.90 7.17 17.10
N LYS A 238 33.97 6.61 15.88
CA LYS A 238 33.99 5.17 15.63
C LYS A 238 35.17 4.46 16.28
N GLU A 239 36.35 5.07 16.28
CA GLU A 239 37.56 4.48 16.87
C GLU A 239 37.41 4.33 18.40
N ALA A 240 36.86 5.35 19.06
CA ALA A 240 36.56 5.29 20.50
C ALA A 240 35.42 4.33 20.81
N TYR A 241 34.43 4.18 19.91
CA TYR A 241 33.38 3.18 20.03
C TYR A 241 33.98 1.77 20.01
N ASP A 242 34.84 1.49 19.04
CA ASP A 242 35.49 0.19 18.87
C ASP A 242 36.38 -0.16 20.06
N ALA A 243 37.12 0.83 20.58
CA ALA A 243 37.94 0.65 21.77
C ALA A 243 37.12 0.33 23.03
N LYS A 244 35.91 0.90 23.17
CA LYS A 244 35.07 0.76 24.37
C LYS A 244 34.18 -0.49 24.33
N PHE A 245 33.61 -0.79 23.17
CA PHE A 245 32.55 -1.79 23.01
C PHE A 245 32.91 -2.94 22.07
N GLY A 246 34.00 -2.83 21.31
CA GLY A 246 34.37 -3.78 20.28
C GLY A 246 33.69 -3.51 18.93
N SER A 247 34.43 -3.69 17.84
CA SER A 247 33.95 -3.40 16.48
C SER A 247 32.81 -4.31 16.02
N ASP A 248 32.74 -5.54 16.53
CA ASP A 248 31.78 -6.56 16.09
C ASP A 248 30.56 -6.67 17.02
N LEU A 249 30.26 -5.64 17.82
CA LEU A 249 29.11 -5.67 18.74
C LEU A 249 27.80 -5.93 17.99
N PHE A 250 27.63 -5.35 16.79
CA PHE A 250 26.42 -5.56 15.97
C PHE A 250 26.22 -7.02 15.52
N ILE A 251 27.27 -7.84 15.53
CA ILE A 251 27.22 -9.28 15.23
C ILE A 251 26.98 -10.08 16.51
N THR A 252 27.71 -9.74 17.57
CA THR A 252 27.75 -10.52 18.82
C THR A 252 26.53 -10.27 19.70
N ASP A 253 26.02 -9.03 19.74
CA ASP A 253 24.83 -8.63 20.48
C ASP A 253 24.15 -7.42 19.81
N ILE A 254 23.23 -7.72 18.88
CA ILE A 254 22.50 -6.69 18.13
C ILE A 254 21.57 -5.85 19.02
N GLU A 255 21.08 -6.38 20.13
CA GLU A 255 20.20 -5.65 21.04
C GLU A 255 20.98 -4.60 21.82
N GLU A 256 22.16 -4.97 22.32
CA GLU A 256 23.06 -4.03 23.00
C GLU A 256 23.60 -2.96 22.03
N TYR A 257 23.93 -3.35 20.79
CA TYR A 257 24.24 -2.40 19.71
C TYR A 257 23.08 -1.42 19.47
N ASP A 258 21.86 -1.91 19.26
CA ASP A 258 20.69 -1.06 19.03
C ASP A 258 20.44 -0.15 20.26
N ARG A 259 20.66 -0.65 21.48
CA ARG A 259 20.53 0.13 22.72
C ARG A 259 21.53 1.29 22.77
N ILE A 260 22.82 1.01 22.57
CA ILE A 260 23.92 1.97 22.72
C ILE A 260 23.95 2.98 21.58
N CYS A 261 23.80 2.52 20.33
CA CYS A 261 24.01 3.35 19.15
C CYS A 261 22.74 4.04 18.65
N LYS A 262 21.55 3.55 19.03
CA LYS A 262 20.27 4.05 18.49
C LYS A 262 19.30 4.50 19.56
N VAL A 263 18.89 3.59 20.45
CA VAL A 263 17.78 3.83 21.38
C VAL A 263 18.16 4.82 22.47
N GLU A 264 19.31 4.66 23.13
CA GLU A 264 19.76 5.57 24.18
C GLU A 264 20.04 6.98 23.63
N PRO A 265 20.82 7.17 22.55
CA PRO A 265 21.08 8.50 22.00
C PRO A 265 19.80 9.20 21.56
N PHE A 266 18.87 8.45 20.98
CA PHE A 266 17.56 8.97 20.59
C PHE A 266 16.73 9.43 21.78
N SER A 267 16.59 8.59 22.80
CA SER A 267 15.85 8.92 24.02
C SER A 267 16.47 10.12 24.75
N ARG A 268 17.80 10.18 24.79
CA ARG A 268 18.55 11.32 25.34
C ARG A 268 18.34 12.58 24.51
N ALA A 269 18.28 12.50 23.18
CA ALA A 269 18.00 13.63 22.31
C ALA A 269 16.64 14.27 22.62
N LEU A 270 15.58 13.44 22.66
CA LEU A 270 14.22 13.89 22.98
C LEU A 270 14.15 14.58 24.34
N LYS A 271 14.81 13.99 25.36
CA LYS A 271 14.87 14.56 26.71
C LYS A 271 15.68 15.85 26.78
N THR A 272 16.83 15.90 26.11
CA THR A 272 17.78 17.04 26.16
C THR A 272 17.18 18.26 25.47
N LEU A 273 16.45 18.05 24.38
CA LEU A 273 15.79 19.11 23.62
C LEU A 273 14.38 19.43 24.13
N GLU A 274 13.93 18.72 25.18
CA GLU A 274 12.62 18.88 25.81
C GLU A 274 11.47 18.80 24.79
N VAL A 275 11.54 17.80 23.91
CA VAL A 275 10.61 17.64 22.79
C VAL A 275 9.20 17.34 23.31
N ASP A 276 8.23 18.16 22.91
CA ASP A 276 6.81 18.00 23.21
C ASP A 276 6.00 17.43 22.04
N ALA A 277 6.48 17.63 20.80
CA ALA A 277 5.97 16.99 19.60
C ALA A 277 7.08 16.46 18.68
N MET A 278 7.00 15.18 18.33
CA MET A 278 7.96 14.49 17.48
C MET A 278 7.39 14.23 16.08
N ILE A 279 7.78 15.06 15.13
CA ILE A 279 7.56 14.82 13.71
C ILE A 279 8.36 13.60 13.29
N ASN A 280 7.82 12.73 12.43
CA ASN A 280 8.53 11.55 11.96
C ASN A 280 8.05 11.07 10.58
N GLY A 281 8.91 10.35 9.86
CA GLY A 281 8.64 9.80 8.53
C GLY A 281 7.89 8.46 8.51
N ARG A 282 7.21 8.05 9.60
CA ARG A 282 6.40 6.81 9.59
C ARG A 282 5.18 6.99 8.69
N ARG A 283 4.89 5.98 7.85
CA ARG A 283 3.77 5.98 6.91
C ARG A 283 2.99 4.67 7.00
N ARG A 284 1.72 4.70 6.60
CA ARG A 284 0.85 3.51 6.63
C ARG A 284 1.27 2.43 5.65
N ASP A 285 1.87 2.83 4.52
CA ASP A 285 2.37 1.91 3.50
C ASP A 285 3.61 1.12 3.94
N HIS A 286 4.18 1.42 5.11
CA HIS A 286 5.22 0.59 5.74
C HIS A 286 4.69 -0.76 6.23
N GLY A 287 3.38 -0.91 6.42
CA GLY A 287 2.77 -2.17 6.87
C GLY A 287 2.88 -2.42 8.37
N ALA A 288 2.57 -3.66 8.77
CA ALA A 288 2.65 -4.15 10.13
C ALA A 288 1.99 -3.19 11.16
N GLU A 289 2.70 -2.83 12.22
CA GLU A 289 2.20 -1.94 13.27
C GLU A 289 1.92 -0.50 12.81
N ARG A 290 2.45 -0.10 11.64
CA ARG A 290 2.29 1.25 11.07
C ARG A 290 1.03 1.38 10.20
N ALA A 291 0.39 0.27 9.83
CA ALA A 291 -0.71 0.22 8.85
C ALA A 291 -1.93 1.11 9.20
N HIS A 292 -2.11 1.43 10.49
CA HIS A 292 -3.23 2.18 11.01
C HIS A 292 -2.85 3.55 11.57
N LEU A 293 -1.63 4.02 11.30
CA LEU A 293 -1.20 5.35 11.76
C LEU A 293 -2.07 6.45 11.18
N GLU A 294 -2.39 7.41 12.04
CA GLU A 294 -3.00 8.68 11.69
C GLU A 294 -1.95 9.81 11.69
N VAL A 295 -2.32 11.00 11.22
CA VAL A 295 -1.41 12.16 11.17
C VAL A 295 -0.93 12.62 12.55
N PHE A 296 -1.70 12.34 13.61
CA PHE A 296 -1.32 12.55 15.01
C PHE A 296 -1.55 11.26 15.81
N GLU A 297 -0.60 10.92 16.67
CA GLU A 297 -0.70 9.82 17.64
C GLU A 297 -0.53 10.39 19.04
N GLU A 298 -1.47 10.05 19.93
CA GLU A 298 -1.47 10.49 21.32
C GLU A 298 -0.31 9.86 22.12
N GLY A 299 0.20 10.60 23.11
CA GLY A 299 1.27 10.16 23.99
C GLY A 299 1.71 11.27 24.91
N LYS A 300 2.60 10.96 25.87
CA LYS A 300 3.24 11.98 26.74
C LYS A 300 4.01 13.01 25.90
N MET A 301 4.63 12.54 24.82
CA MET A 301 5.14 13.33 23.72
C MET A 301 4.29 12.97 22.50
N VAL A 302 3.69 13.98 21.85
CA VAL A 302 2.83 13.75 20.68
C VAL A 302 3.68 13.31 19.50
N LYS A 303 3.23 12.33 18.72
CA LYS A 303 3.93 11.91 17.50
C LYS A 303 3.15 12.36 16.27
N VAL A 304 3.84 13.02 15.35
CA VAL A 304 3.25 13.66 14.17
C VAL A 304 3.77 12.97 12.91
N GLN A 305 2.86 12.42 12.10
CA GLN A 305 3.14 11.68 10.86
C GLN A 305 2.57 12.46 9.67
N PRO A 306 3.20 13.57 9.24
CA PRO A 306 2.64 14.41 8.16
C PRO A 306 2.45 13.62 6.85
N LEU A 307 3.24 12.56 6.65
CA LEU A 307 3.19 11.68 5.49
C LEU A 307 2.39 10.38 5.73
N ALA A 308 1.57 10.28 6.77
CA ALA A 308 0.88 9.03 7.15
C ALA A 308 0.18 8.33 5.97
N TYR A 309 -0.47 9.12 5.10
CA TYR A 309 -1.28 8.67 3.97
C TYR A 309 -0.55 8.65 2.62
N TRP A 310 0.74 8.98 2.61
CA TRP A 310 1.55 8.97 1.40
C TRP A 310 2.08 7.56 1.14
N GLU A 311 1.96 7.10 -0.10
CA GLU A 311 2.70 5.93 -0.58
C GLU A 311 4.14 6.33 -0.87
N PHE A 312 5.06 5.36 -0.87
CA PHE A 312 6.46 5.61 -1.24
C PHE A 312 6.58 6.26 -2.62
N ARG A 313 5.69 5.89 -3.54
CA ARG A 313 5.60 6.51 -4.86
C ARG A 313 5.22 7.99 -4.81
N ASP A 314 4.32 8.39 -3.89
CA ASP A 314 3.95 9.80 -3.74
C ASP A 314 5.15 10.63 -3.23
N CYS A 315 5.98 10.05 -2.34
CA CYS A 315 7.23 10.69 -1.92
C CYS A 315 8.18 10.91 -3.11
N TRP A 316 8.35 9.90 -3.97
CA TRP A 316 9.18 10.01 -5.17
C TRP A 316 8.64 11.01 -6.21
N ASP A 317 7.32 11.02 -6.43
CA ASP A 317 6.68 11.98 -7.31
C ASP A 317 6.89 13.42 -6.79
N TYR A 318 6.85 13.65 -5.48
CA TYR A 318 7.16 14.94 -4.87
C TYR A 318 8.62 15.35 -5.07
N LEU A 319 9.57 14.47 -4.74
CA LEU A 319 11.00 14.74 -4.95
C LEU A 319 11.29 15.10 -6.42
N THR A 320 10.64 14.39 -7.34
CA THR A 320 10.76 14.65 -8.79
C THR A 320 10.13 15.97 -9.18
N LYS A 321 8.89 16.24 -8.76
CA LYS A 321 8.14 17.47 -9.05
C LYS A 321 8.89 18.72 -8.64
N TYR A 322 9.53 18.69 -7.47
CA TYR A 322 10.28 19.82 -6.92
C TYR A 322 11.78 19.76 -7.19
N SER A 323 12.25 18.79 -7.99
CA SER A 323 13.66 18.61 -8.33
C SER A 323 14.58 18.63 -7.11
N LEU A 324 14.17 17.93 -6.05
CA LEU A 324 14.87 17.90 -4.78
C LEU A 324 16.02 16.89 -4.81
N PRO A 325 17.17 17.21 -4.20
CA PRO A 325 18.22 16.23 -4.01
C PRO A 325 17.73 15.15 -3.05
N TYR A 326 18.14 13.90 -3.27
CA TYR A 326 17.84 12.77 -2.41
C TYR A 326 19.11 11.97 -2.15
N HIS A 327 19.08 11.08 -1.15
CA HIS A 327 20.27 10.31 -0.79
C HIS A 327 20.80 9.50 -1.98
N PRO A 328 22.08 9.62 -2.36
CA PRO A 328 22.61 9.06 -3.62
C PRO A 328 22.58 7.52 -3.70
N LEU A 329 22.40 6.83 -2.58
CA LEU A 329 22.28 5.37 -2.56
C LEU A 329 20.92 4.89 -3.11
N HIS A 330 19.92 5.77 -3.23
CA HIS A 330 18.69 5.40 -3.92
C HIS A 330 18.94 5.06 -5.41
N ASP A 331 19.92 5.69 -6.06
CA ASP A 331 20.31 5.34 -7.44
C ASP A 331 21.03 3.99 -7.52
N GLN A 332 21.58 3.53 -6.40
CA GLN A 332 22.26 2.24 -6.25
C GLN A 332 21.31 1.11 -5.81
N GLY A 333 20.00 1.37 -5.78
CA GLY A 333 19.00 0.33 -5.50
C GLY A 333 18.63 0.16 -4.03
N PHE A 334 18.97 1.12 -3.16
CA PHE A 334 18.58 1.09 -1.74
C PHE A 334 17.30 1.92 -1.52
N PRO A 335 16.10 1.34 -1.34
CA PRO A 335 14.89 2.12 -1.06
C PRO A 335 14.86 2.69 0.37
N SER A 336 15.52 2.03 1.32
CA SER A 336 15.67 2.45 2.71
C SER A 336 17.12 2.33 3.12
N ILE A 337 17.63 3.35 3.83
CA ILE A 337 19.05 3.51 4.16
C ILE A 337 19.19 3.69 5.66
N GLY A 338 20.21 3.06 6.24
CA GLY A 338 20.62 3.18 7.64
C GLY A 338 22.05 2.67 7.77
N ASP A 339 22.38 1.97 8.85
CA ASP A 339 23.75 1.47 9.03
C ASP A 339 24.20 0.51 7.91
N VAL A 340 25.48 0.56 7.56
CA VAL A 340 26.12 -0.19 6.46
C VAL A 340 25.85 -1.69 6.56
N GLN A 341 26.02 -2.27 7.76
CA GLN A 341 25.89 -3.70 7.99
C GLN A 341 24.45 -4.24 7.87
N SER A 342 23.44 -3.36 7.84
CA SER A 342 22.02 -3.73 7.94
C SER A 342 21.16 -3.14 6.81
N THR A 343 21.80 -2.63 5.76
CA THR A 343 21.16 -1.99 4.61
C THR A 343 21.50 -2.79 3.36
N ILE A 344 20.50 -3.40 2.73
CA ILE A 344 20.68 -4.16 1.48
C ILE A 344 19.83 -3.56 0.34
N PRO A 345 20.26 -3.70 -0.92
CA PRO A 345 19.49 -3.22 -2.05
C PRO A 345 18.23 -4.08 -2.26
N VAL A 346 17.22 -3.49 -2.89
CA VAL A 346 15.95 -4.13 -3.23
C VAL A 346 15.65 -3.89 -4.71
N PRO A 347 15.17 -4.91 -5.46
CA PRO A 347 14.76 -4.72 -6.85
C PRO A 347 13.73 -3.60 -7.00
N ARG A 348 13.94 -2.70 -7.98
CA ARG A 348 13.15 -1.45 -8.11
C ARG A 348 11.66 -1.71 -8.34
N GLU A 349 11.31 -2.83 -8.97
CA GLU A 349 9.92 -3.25 -9.18
C GLU A 349 9.16 -3.50 -7.87
N LYS A 350 9.87 -3.79 -6.76
CA LYS A 350 9.28 -4.00 -5.44
C LYS A 350 9.14 -2.74 -4.60
N TRP A 351 9.75 -1.62 -5.01
CA TRP A 351 9.82 -0.41 -4.18
C TRP A 351 8.44 0.16 -3.85
N PHE A 352 7.53 0.12 -4.82
CA PHE A 352 6.20 0.72 -4.71
C PHE A 352 5.11 -0.29 -4.34
N GLU A 353 5.49 -1.51 -3.97
CA GLU A 353 4.58 -2.46 -3.33
C GLU A 353 4.32 -2.03 -1.88
N TYR A 354 3.19 -2.45 -1.32
CA TYR A 354 2.91 -2.24 0.10
C TYR A 354 4.00 -2.91 0.97
N ALA A 355 4.52 -2.19 1.96
CA ALA A 355 5.71 -2.55 2.75
C ALA A 355 7.03 -2.69 1.96
N GLY A 356 7.06 -2.24 0.69
CA GLY A 356 8.18 -2.41 -0.23
C GLY A 356 9.44 -1.63 0.16
N GLU A 357 9.29 -0.37 0.61
CA GLU A 357 10.42 0.51 0.98
C GLU A 357 11.37 -0.13 1.99
N ARG A 358 10.82 -0.81 3.00
CA ARG A 358 11.58 -1.38 4.12
C ARG A 358 11.87 -2.87 3.98
N SER A 359 11.52 -3.48 2.85
CA SER A 359 11.70 -4.92 2.61
C SER A 359 13.17 -5.39 2.60
N GLY A 360 14.10 -4.45 2.40
CA GLY A 360 15.55 -4.68 2.55
C GLY A 360 16.05 -4.58 4.00
N ARG A 361 15.19 -4.39 4.99
CA ARG A 361 15.57 -4.28 6.41
C ARG A 361 15.14 -5.54 7.16
N PHE A 362 15.91 -5.92 8.17
CA PHE A 362 15.58 -6.98 9.13
C PHE A 362 15.34 -8.39 8.55
N GLN A 363 15.85 -8.68 7.35
CA GLN A 363 15.74 -10.02 6.75
C GLN A 363 16.43 -11.06 7.63
N GLY A 364 15.65 -12.05 8.10
CA GLY A 364 16.14 -13.12 8.96
C GLY A 364 16.34 -12.74 10.44
N LEU A 365 15.98 -11.52 10.85
CA LEU A 365 16.07 -11.10 12.26
C LEU A 365 14.77 -11.36 13.02
N THR A 366 14.90 -11.82 14.26
CA THR A 366 13.77 -12.07 15.18
C THR A 366 13.88 -11.20 16.44
N ASN A 367 12.74 -10.80 16.99
CA ASN A 367 12.63 -10.21 18.33
C ASN A 367 12.92 -11.26 19.42
N PRO A 368 13.16 -10.86 20.69
CA PRO A 368 13.38 -11.80 21.82
C PRO A 368 12.24 -12.82 22.02
N ASP A 369 11.02 -12.46 21.61
CA ASP A 369 9.84 -13.32 21.68
C ASP A 369 9.73 -14.31 20.50
N GLY A 370 10.71 -14.31 19.59
CA GLY A 370 10.77 -15.17 18.41
C GLY A 370 9.95 -14.67 17.21
N SER A 371 9.25 -13.54 17.31
CA SER A 371 8.54 -12.93 16.18
C SER A 371 9.53 -12.28 15.19
N ALA A 372 9.15 -12.17 13.91
CA ALA A 372 9.98 -11.49 12.91
C ALA A 372 10.13 -10.00 13.27
N LYS A 373 11.35 -9.48 13.23
CA LYS A 373 11.62 -8.06 13.49
C LYS A 373 11.15 -7.23 12.30
N THR A 374 10.12 -6.41 12.49
CA THR A 374 9.59 -5.47 11.47
C THR A 374 10.06 -4.03 11.72
N GLU A 375 10.49 -3.74 12.94
CA GLU A 375 10.70 -2.38 13.43
C GLU A 375 12.06 -2.18 14.11
N CYS A 376 12.59 -0.96 14.02
CA CYS A 376 13.77 -0.56 14.78
C CYS A 376 13.40 -0.32 16.24
N GLY A 377 14.30 -0.62 17.18
CA GLY A 377 14.09 -0.40 18.62
C GLY A 377 13.68 1.02 19.00
N ILE A 378 14.00 2.02 18.15
CA ILE A 378 13.60 3.44 18.29
C ILE A 378 12.08 3.61 18.42
N HIS A 379 11.28 2.77 17.75
CA HIS A 379 9.82 2.91 17.72
C HIS A 379 9.07 1.86 18.55
N VAL A 380 9.80 0.96 19.25
CA VAL A 380 9.19 -0.17 19.97
C VAL A 380 8.87 0.19 21.42
N GLY A 381 7.57 0.17 21.75
CA GLY A 381 7.08 -0.06 23.13
C GLY A 381 7.12 1.15 24.06
N GLY A 382 6.66 2.34 23.64
CA GLY A 382 6.44 3.48 24.55
C GLY A 382 7.67 3.97 25.31
N ARG A 383 8.87 3.52 24.90
CA ARG A 383 10.17 3.85 25.52
C ARG A 383 10.68 5.25 25.13
N THR A 384 9.83 6.07 24.51
CA THR A 384 10.09 7.46 24.09
C THR A 384 9.10 8.37 24.77
#